data_AF-A0A6V8NTD7-F1
#
_entry.id   AF-A0A6V8NTD7-F1
#
_cell.length_a   1.000
_cell.length_b   1.000
_cell.length_c   1.000
_cell.angle_alpha   90.00
_cell.angle_beta   90.00
_cell.angle_gamma   90.00
#
_symmetry.space_group_name_H-M   'P 1'
#
loop_
_entity.id
_entity.type
_entity.pdbx_description
1 polymer ?
#
loop_
_entity_poly.entity_id
_entity_poly.type
_entity_poly.pdbx_seq_one_letter_code
_entity_poly.pdbx_strand_id
1 'polypeptide(L)'
;LISSNGTADPARRKAVLRAANSYGAEKLGLNEIRWPENLETLYILLGEESGETLSLSELRRIPHIFLQTSYLSPLVEVAQVVLPSRVWPEKEGSFTDFRGELRLLTSALLPPPGVRDDWELLVELAARLEFEKHYTSPTEVLKEMKERSMV
;
A
#
# COMPACT_ATOMS: atom_id res chain seq x y z
N LEU A 1 1.90 1.05 -3.55
CA LEU A 1 2.42 2.27 -4.19
C LEU A 1 1.27 3.26 -4.21
N ILE A 2 1.41 4.47 -3.68
CA ILE A 2 0.35 5.49 -3.63
C ILE A 2 0.83 6.72 -4.42
N SER A 3 -0.01 7.25 -5.30
CA SER A 3 0.30 8.26 -6.34
C SER A 3 -0.02 9.70 -5.93
N SER A 4 0.73 10.69 -6.43
CA SER A 4 0.21 12.03 -6.69
C SER A 4 0.91 12.71 -7.87
N ASN A 5 0.14 13.51 -8.62
CA ASN A 5 0.49 14.17 -9.87
C ASN A 5 1.82 14.94 -9.81
N GLY A 6 2.81 14.47 -10.56
CA GLY A 6 4.11 15.12 -10.73
C GLY A 6 4.91 14.47 -11.85
N THR A 7 5.41 15.30 -12.76
CA THR A 7 6.10 14.92 -14.02
C THR A 7 6.98 13.68 -13.91
N ALA A 8 6.66 12.68 -14.73
CA ALA A 8 7.37 11.42 -14.87
C ALA A 8 8.88 11.61 -15.06
N ASP A 9 9.68 11.16 -14.09
CA ASP A 9 11.12 10.96 -14.24
C ASP A 9 11.36 9.45 -14.40
N PRO A 10 11.63 8.96 -15.61
CA PRO A 10 11.78 7.53 -15.91
C PRO A 10 12.99 6.87 -15.21
N ALA A 11 13.82 7.63 -14.50
CA ALA A 11 14.91 7.07 -13.69
C ALA A 11 14.47 6.63 -12.27
N ARG A 12 13.22 6.88 -11.86
CA ARG A 12 12.76 6.71 -10.48
C ARG A 12 12.07 5.37 -10.24
N ARG A 13 12.87 4.32 -10.11
CA ARG A 13 12.46 3.05 -9.48
C ARG A 13 12.26 3.28 -7.97
N LYS A 14 11.10 3.78 -7.52
CA LYS A 14 10.86 4.13 -6.11
C LYS A 14 9.77 3.26 -5.49
N ALA A 15 10.04 2.69 -4.31
CA ALA A 15 9.07 1.84 -3.58
C ALA A 15 8.07 2.61 -2.71
N VAL A 16 8.41 3.82 -2.29
CA VAL A 16 7.51 4.77 -1.62
C VAL A 16 7.53 6.04 -2.46
N LEU A 17 6.36 6.57 -2.79
CA LEU A 17 6.19 7.79 -3.55
C LEU A 17 5.54 8.83 -2.63
N ARG A 18 5.83 10.13 -2.83
CA ARG A 18 5.22 11.21 -2.04
C ARG A 18 3.74 11.39 -2.41
N ALA A 19 2.86 11.20 -1.44
CA ALA A 19 1.41 11.26 -1.51
C ALA A 19 0.83 11.40 -0.08
N ALA A 20 -0.49 11.33 0.07
CA ALA A 20 -1.20 11.55 1.34
C ALA A 20 -0.68 10.68 2.51
N ASN A 21 -0.14 9.49 2.24
CA ASN A 21 0.31 8.55 3.27
C ASN A 21 1.83 8.59 3.54
N SER A 22 2.59 9.39 2.78
CA SER A 22 4.06 9.31 2.81
C SER A 22 4.66 9.83 4.09
N TYR A 23 4.03 10.83 4.72
CA TYR A 23 4.50 11.33 6.01
C TYR A 23 4.37 10.25 7.10
N GLY A 24 3.28 9.47 7.09
CA GLY A 24 3.13 8.31 7.97
C GLY A 24 4.15 7.22 7.68
N ALA A 25 4.38 6.91 6.39
CA ALA A 25 5.37 5.92 5.96
C ALA A 25 6.81 6.31 6.39
N GLU A 26 7.23 7.55 6.14
CA GLU A 26 8.54 8.08 6.52
C GLU A 26 8.76 7.98 8.04
N LYS A 27 7.75 8.31 8.87
CA LYS A 27 7.82 8.16 10.34
C LYS A 27 8.05 6.73 10.81
N LEU A 28 7.63 5.74 10.00
CA LEU A 28 7.80 4.31 10.29
C LEU A 28 9.09 3.74 9.68
N GLY A 29 9.94 4.58 9.08
CA GLY A 29 11.15 4.15 8.40
C GLY A 29 10.91 3.53 7.02
N LEU A 30 9.70 3.61 6.48
CA LEU A 30 9.37 3.18 5.12
C LEU A 30 9.82 4.27 4.14
N ASN A 31 11.10 4.23 3.79
CA ASN A 31 11.74 5.20 2.91
C ASN A 31 11.69 4.76 1.44
N GLU A 32 11.92 5.72 0.53
CA GLU A 32 12.10 5.40 -0.88
C GLU A 32 13.34 4.51 -1.06
N ILE A 33 13.20 3.40 -1.80
CA ILE A 33 14.33 2.55 -2.21
C ILE A 33 14.39 2.44 -3.72
N ARG A 34 15.60 2.23 -4.26
CA ARG A 34 15.82 1.87 -5.66
C ARG A 34 15.48 0.39 -5.87
N TRP A 35 14.64 0.08 -6.85
CA TRP A 35 14.35 -1.33 -7.16
C TRP A 35 15.60 -2.04 -7.72
N PRO A 36 15.81 -3.33 -7.37
CA PRO A 36 16.88 -4.14 -7.94
C PRO A 36 16.71 -4.27 -9.46
N GLU A 37 17.80 -4.58 -10.18
CA GLU A 37 17.74 -4.77 -11.63
C GLU A 37 16.96 -6.03 -12.04
N ASN A 38 17.03 -7.08 -11.22
CA ASN A 38 16.36 -8.36 -11.38
C ASN A 38 15.14 -8.46 -10.44
N LEU A 39 14.22 -7.48 -10.51
CA LEU A 39 12.99 -7.55 -9.73
C LEU A 39 12.05 -8.61 -10.31
N GLU A 40 11.91 -9.73 -9.60
CA GLU A 40 11.04 -10.84 -10.03
C GLU A 40 9.59 -10.65 -9.58
N THR A 41 9.39 -10.08 -8.39
CA THR A 41 8.07 -9.91 -7.78
C THR A 41 7.88 -8.50 -7.26
N LEU A 42 6.73 -7.89 -7.57
CA LEU A 42 6.32 -6.59 -7.09
C LEU A 42 4.92 -6.66 -6.47
N TYR A 43 4.81 -6.20 -5.22
CA TYR A 43 3.53 -6.03 -4.53
C TYR A 43 3.15 -4.55 -4.46
N ILE A 44 2.02 -4.19 -5.06
CA ILE A 44 1.52 -2.82 -5.15
C ILE A 44 0.33 -2.65 -4.20
N LEU A 45 0.55 -1.99 -3.06
CA LEU A 45 -0.49 -1.65 -2.09
C LEU A 45 -1.12 -0.27 -2.35
N LEU A 46 -2.45 -0.19 -2.52
CA LEU A 46 -3.22 1.06 -2.67
C LEU A 46 -2.81 1.90 -3.89
N GLY A 47 -2.64 1.21 -5.03
CA GLY A 47 -2.28 1.82 -6.31
C GLY A 47 -3.42 2.55 -7.00
N GLU A 48 -3.49 3.87 -6.81
CA GLU A 48 -4.37 4.78 -7.59
C GLU A 48 -3.66 5.41 -8.82
N GLU A 49 -2.46 4.91 -9.15
CA GLU A 49 -1.58 5.48 -10.17
C GLU A 49 -2.15 5.35 -11.61
N SER A 50 -2.08 6.44 -12.38
CA SER A 50 -2.48 6.53 -13.79
C SER A 50 -1.39 6.08 -14.79
N GLY A 51 -0.20 5.71 -14.29
CA GLY A 51 0.96 5.34 -15.10
C GLY A 51 1.97 6.48 -15.33
N GLU A 52 1.77 7.64 -14.69
CA GLU A 52 2.71 8.76 -14.77
C GLU A 52 3.95 8.54 -13.90
N THR A 53 3.76 8.05 -12.68
CA THR A 53 4.85 7.80 -11.73
C THR A 53 5.48 6.43 -11.92
N LEU A 54 4.73 5.47 -12.44
CA LEU A 54 5.19 4.12 -12.74
C LEU A 54 5.04 3.84 -14.23
N SER A 55 6.16 3.66 -14.92
CA SER A 55 6.14 3.31 -16.33
C SER A 55 5.50 1.93 -16.55
N LEU A 56 4.35 1.90 -17.23
CA LEU A 56 3.68 0.64 -17.57
C LEU A 56 4.56 -0.28 -18.43
N SER A 57 5.47 0.28 -19.25
CA SER A 57 6.40 -0.52 -20.05
C SER A 57 7.48 -1.19 -19.20
N GLU A 58 7.91 -0.55 -18.11
CA GLU A 58 8.82 -1.18 -17.14
C GLU A 58 8.09 -2.22 -16.30
N LEU A 59 6.87 -1.93 -15.83
CA LEU A 59 6.06 -2.87 -15.07
C LEU A 59 5.80 -4.16 -15.85
N ARG A 60 5.49 -4.08 -17.15
CA ARG A 60 5.30 -5.27 -18.01
C ARG A 60 6.52 -6.18 -18.11
N ARG A 61 7.71 -5.73 -17.70
CA ARG A 61 8.92 -6.56 -17.66
C ARG A 61 9.09 -7.34 -16.36
N ILE A 62 8.30 -7.01 -15.32
CA ILE A 62 8.32 -7.71 -14.04
C ILE A 62 7.45 -8.98 -14.16
N PRO A 63 8.00 -10.17 -13.84
CA PRO A 63 7.27 -11.44 -13.99
C PRO A 63 5.98 -11.55 -13.16
N HIS A 64 6.02 -11.07 -11.91
CA HIS A 64 4.93 -11.24 -10.95
C HIS A 64 4.55 -9.91 -10.31
N ILE A 65 3.39 -9.39 -10.65
CA ILE A 65 2.80 -8.17 -10.09
C ILE A 65 1.49 -8.53 -9.40
N PHE A 66 1.45 -8.26 -8.10
CA PHE A 66 0.25 -8.34 -7.27
C PHE A 66 -0.22 -6.91 -6.99
N LEU A 67 -1.47 -6.61 -7.34
CA LEU A 67 -2.06 -5.29 -7.12
C LEU A 67 -3.18 -5.40 -6.11
N GLN A 68 -3.05 -4.69 -4.99
CA GLN A 68 -4.12 -4.49 -4.04
C GLN A 68 -4.70 -3.09 -4.21
N THR A 69 -5.96 -3.01 -4.63
CA THR A 69 -6.59 -1.74 -4.98
C THR A 69 -8.12 -1.78 -4.80
N SER A 70 -8.70 -0.60 -4.65
CA SER A 70 -10.15 -0.39 -4.57
C SER A 70 -10.71 0.33 -5.81
N TYR A 71 -9.86 0.61 -6.81
CA TYR A 71 -10.24 1.32 -8.04
C TYR A 71 -9.66 0.67 -9.29
N LEU A 72 -10.32 0.88 -10.42
CA LEU A 72 -9.79 0.52 -11.73
C LEU A 72 -8.75 1.55 -12.17
N SER A 73 -7.58 1.07 -12.58
CA SER A 73 -6.47 1.90 -13.09
C SER A 73 -5.67 1.11 -14.13
N PRO A 74 -4.79 1.76 -14.91
CA PRO A 74 -3.91 1.05 -15.84
C PRO A 74 -3.01 -0.01 -15.18
N LEU A 75 -2.81 0.08 -13.85
CA LEU A 75 -2.11 -0.97 -13.09
C LEU A 75 -2.85 -2.31 -13.12
N VAL A 76 -4.19 -2.28 -13.18
CA VAL A 76 -5.03 -3.49 -13.27
C VAL A 76 -4.73 -4.27 -14.54
N GLU A 77 -4.43 -3.58 -15.64
CA GLU A 77 -4.14 -4.21 -16.95
C GLU A 77 -2.79 -4.93 -16.98
N VAL A 78 -1.84 -4.53 -16.13
CA VAL A 78 -0.47 -5.09 -16.11
C VAL A 78 -0.25 -6.04 -14.93
N ALA A 79 -1.14 -6.04 -13.94
CA ALA A 79 -1.07 -6.95 -12.79
C ALA A 79 -1.48 -8.37 -13.17
N GLN A 80 -0.77 -9.37 -12.64
CA GLN A 80 -1.13 -10.78 -12.81
C GLN A 80 -2.24 -11.19 -11.84
N VAL A 81 -2.26 -10.58 -10.66
CA VAL A 81 -3.29 -10.81 -9.64
C VAL A 81 -3.76 -9.47 -9.10
N VAL A 82 -5.09 -9.31 -9.03
CA VAL A 82 -5.73 -8.14 -8.43
C VAL A 82 -6.49 -8.58 -7.19
N LEU A 83 -6.18 -7.96 -6.05
CA LEU A 83 -6.80 -8.17 -4.75
C LEU A 83 -7.67 -6.94 -4.42
N PRO A 84 -9.00 -7.06 -4.49
CA PRO A 84 -9.89 -5.96 -4.16
C PRO A 84 -9.74 -5.57 -2.68
N SER A 85 -9.62 -4.27 -2.42
CA SER A 85 -9.65 -3.74 -1.05
C SER A 85 -10.72 -2.65 -0.89
N ARG A 86 -10.99 -2.28 0.36
CA ARG A 86 -12.00 -1.28 0.71
C ARG A 86 -11.65 0.11 0.19
N VAL A 87 -12.65 0.94 -0.09
CA VAL A 87 -12.42 2.38 -0.31
C VAL A 87 -12.27 3.11 1.03
N TRP A 88 -11.69 4.32 1.01
CA TRP A 88 -11.41 5.09 2.24
C TRP A 88 -12.59 5.21 3.23
N PRO A 89 -13.84 5.52 2.82
CA PRO A 89 -14.97 5.63 3.76
C PRO A 89 -15.44 4.30 4.35
N GLU A 90 -14.96 3.16 3.86
CA GLU A 90 -15.32 1.82 4.37
C GLU A 90 -14.28 1.27 5.35
N LYS A 91 -13.15 1.96 5.51
CA LYS A 91 -12.01 1.51 6.32
C LYS A 91 -12.13 1.94 7.77
N GLU A 92 -11.49 1.15 8.64
CA GLU A 92 -11.27 1.47 10.04
C GLU A 92 -9.77 1.41 10.37
N GLY A 93 -9.30 2.28 11.25
CA GLY A 93 -7.91 2.26 11.70
C GLY A 93 -7.39 3.62 12.13
N SER A 94 -6.21 3.99 11.64
CA SER A 94 -5.60 5.27 11.94
C SER A 94 -4.83 5.83 10.75
N PHE A 95 -4.76 7.15 10.64
CA PHE A 95 -3.96 7.86 9.64
C PHE A 95 -3.22 9.02 10.29
N THR A 96 -2.16 9.50 9.63
CA THR A 96 -1.43 10.69 10.06
C THR A 96 -1.91 11.89 9.27
N ASP A 97 -2.38 12.94 9.94
CA ASP A 97 -2.90 14.15 9.28
C ASP A 97 -1.77 15.07 8.77
N PHE A 98 -2.15 16.17 8.12
CA PHE A 98 -1.21 17.14 7.55
C PHE A 98 -0.35 17.87 8.59
N ARG A 99 -0.71 17.84 9.88
CA ARG A 99 0.11 18.35 10.98
C ARG A 99 1.06 17.29 11.53
N GLY A 100 0.97 16.07 11.01
CA GLY A 100 1.75 14.94 11.45
C GLY A 100 1.17 14.23 12.67
N GLU A 101 -0.08 14.49 13.02
CA GLU A 101 -0.76 13.92 14.18
C GLU A 101 -1.50 12.64 13.81
N LEU A 102 -1.45 11.64 14.70
CA LEU A 102 -2.21 10.40 14.52
C LEU A 102 -3.69 10.64 14.80
N ARG A 103 -4.54 10.27 13.85
CA ARG A 103 -6.01 10.37 13.91
C ARG A 103 -6.62 8.98 13.74
N LEU A 104 -7.72 8.73 14.46
CA LEU A 104 -8.50 7.52 14.25
C LEU A 104 -9.39 7.69 13.01
N LEU A 105 -9.50 6.62 12.24
CA LEU A 105 -10.40 6.47 11.11
C LEU A 105 -11.51 5.51 11.52
N THR A 106 -12.75 5.95 11.37
CA THR A 106 -13.93 5.14 11.64
C THR A 106 -14.67 4.92 10.33
N SER A 107 -15.19 3.71 10.14
CA SER A 107 -15.91 3.38 8.92
C SER A 107 -17.26 4.12 8.86
N ALA A 108 -17.51 4.76 7.73
CA ALA A 108 -18.76 5.45 7.44
C ALA A 108 -19.71 4.61 6.55
N LEU A 109 -19.17 3.62 5.84
CA LEU A 109 -19.89 2.78 4.88
C LEU A 109 -19.53 1.31 5.06
N LEU A 110 -20.48 0.42 4.75
CA LEU A 110 -20.19 -1.02 4.70
C LEU A 110 -19.51 -1.37 3.36
N PRO A 111 -18.46 -2.20 3.37
CA PRO A 111 -17.84 -2.66 2.15
C PRO A 111 -18.74 -3.62 1.36
N PRO A 112 -18.51 -3.78 0.04
CA PRO A 112 -19.12 -4.85 -0.72
C PRO A 112 -18.78 -6.24 -0.13
N PRO A 113 -19.67 -7.25 -0.26
CA PRO A 113 -19.41 -8.59 0.23
C PRO A 113 -18.09 -9.17 -0.30
N GLY A 114 -17.28 -9.74 0.58
CA GLY A 114 -16.00 -10.37 0.24
C GLY A 114 -14.81 -9.42 0.11
N VAL A 115 -15.03 -8.10 0.19
CA VAL A 115 -13.94 -7.10 0.20
C VAL A 115 -13.38 -6.95 1.61
N ARG A 116 -12.07 -7.14 1.72
CA ARG A 116 -11.34 -7.12 3.00
C ARG A 116 -10.55 -5.84 3.18
N ASP A 117 -10.25 -5.52 4.44
CA ASP A 117 -9.35 -4.41 4.76
C ASP A 117 -7.93 -4.73 4.29
N ASP A 118 -7.14 -3.68 4.08
CA ASP A 118 -5.80 -3.86 3.53
C ASP A 118 -4.88 -4.65 4.45
N TRP A 119 -5.00 -4.42 5.75
CA TRP A 119 -4.19 -5.07 6.76
C TRP A 119 -4.54 -6.56 6.89
N GLU A 120 -5.82 -6.93 6.76
CA GLU A 120 -6.27 -8.32 6.84
C GLU A 120 -5.63 -9.16 5.73
N LEU A 121 -5.62 -8.61 4.50
CA LEU A 121 -4.98 -9.25 3.35
C LEU A 121 -3.47 -9.43 3.55
N LEU A 122 -2.80 -8.41 4.12
CA LEU A 122 -1.37 -8.48 4.40
C LEU A 122 -1.03 -9.49 5.51
N VAL A 123 -1.86 -9.57 6.56
CA VAL A 123 -1.71 -10.57 7.62
C VAL A 123 -1.91 -11.97 7.08
N GLU A 124 -2.93 -12.15 6.25
CA GLU A 124 -3.21 -13.43 5.60
C GLU A 124 -2.07 -13.86 4.65
N LEU A 125 -1.51 -12.90 3.89
CA LEU A 125 -0.36 -13.13 3.03
C LEU A 125 0.88 -13.49 3.86
N ALA A 126 1.15 -12.76 4.95
CA ALA A 126 2.25 -13.02 5.85
C ALA A 126 2.15 -14.44 6.45
N ALA A 127 0.96 -14.86 6.89
CA ALA A 127 0.73 -16.19 7.41
C ALA A 127 1.02 -17.31 6.36
N ARG A 128 0.64 -17.10 5.10
CA ARG A 128 0.96 -18.04 4.00
C ARG A 128 2.45 -18.08 3.65
N LEU A 129 3.16 -17.00 3.94
CA LEU A 129 4.62 -16.90 3.80
C LEU A 129 5.35 -17.34 5.08
N GLU A 130 4.65 -18.03 5.99
CA GLU A 130 5.22 -18.59 7.23
C GLU A 130 5.78 -17.52 8.19
N PHE A 131 5.29 -16.28 8.10
CA PHE A 131 5.56 -15.27 9.13
C PHE A 131 4.62 -15.48 10.33
N GLU A 132 5.20 -15.77 11.49
CA GLU A 132 4.49 -16.00 12.76
C GLU A 132 4.03 -14.68 13.41
N LYS A 133 3.18 -13.93 12.72
CA LYS A 133 2.51 -12.76 13.30
C LYS A 133 1.03 -12.78 13.02
N HIS A 134 0.26 -12.66 14.09
CA HIS A 134 -1.18 -12.63 14.06
C HIS A 134 -1.65 -11.31 14.65
N TYR A 135 -2.38 -10.54 13.86
CA TYR A 135 -3.12 -9.38 14.32
C TYR A 135 -4.60 -9.67 14.14
N THR A 136 -5.40 -9.29 15.11
CA THR A 136 -6.84 -9.47 15.12
C THR A 136 -7.59 -8.14 15.00
N SER A 137 -6.88 -7.01 15.12
CA SER A 137 -7.45 -5.67 14.96
C SER A 137 -6.42 -4.64 14.50
N PRO A 138 -6.87 -3.52 13.87
CA PRO A 138 -6.00 -2.37 13.58
C PRO A 138 -5.32 -1.79 14.83
N THR A 139 -5.97 -1.89 15.99
CA THR A 139 -5.42 -1.39 17.27
C THR A 139 -4.18 -2.16 17.70
N GLU A 140 -4.15 -3.48 17.50
CA GLU A 140 -2.96 -4.31 17.79
C GLU A 140 -1.79 -3.93 16.88
N VAL A 141 -2.06 -3.73 15.59
CA VAL A 141 -1.05 -3.25 14.63
C VAL A 141 -0.47 -1.91 15.07
N LEU A 142 -1.34 -0.95 15.42
CA LEU A 142 -0.91 0.37 15.88
C LEU A 142 -0.12 0.30 17.19
N LYS A 143 -0.48 -0.61 18.10
CA LYS A 143 0.25 -0.81 19.36
C LYS A 143 1.69 -1.27 19.08
N GLU A 144 1.86 -2.27 18.22
CA GLU A 144 3.21 -2.73 17.84
C GLU A 144 4.00 -1.64 17.12
N MET A 145 3.36 -0.87 16.24
CA MET A 145 4.01 0.26 15.56
C MET A 145 4.56 1.27 16.57
N LYS A 146 3.81 1.60 17.62
CA LYS A 146 4.28 2.48 18.70
C LYS A 146 5.41 1.87 19.53
N GLU A 147 5.43 0.56 19.72
CA GLU A 147 6.51 -0.13 20.45
C GLU A 147 7.81 -0.18 19.64
N ARG A 148 7.72 -0.22 18.30
CA ARG A 148 8.88 -0.33 17.39
C ARG A 148 9.40 1.02 16.90
N SER A 149 8.54 2.01 16.74
CA SER A 149 8.94 3.36 16.37
C SER A 149 9.47 4.06 17.62
N MET A 150 10.79 4.31 17.68
CA MET A 150 11.42 5.18 18.67
C MET A 150 11.04 6.66 18.44
N VAL A 151 9.74 6.98 18.58
CA VAL A 151 9.21 8.35 18.64
C VAL A 151 8.30 8.48 19.84
#